data_AF-A0A0U1DBJ8-F1
#
_entry.id   AF-A0A0U1DBJ8-F1
#
_cell.length_a   1.000
_cell.length_b   1.000
_cell.length_c   1.000
_cell.angle_alpha   90.00
_cell.angle_beta   90.00
_cell.angle_gamma   90.00
#
_symmetry.space_group_name_H-M   'P 1'
#
loop_
_entity.id
_entity.type
_entity.pdbx_description
1 polymer ?
#
loop_
_entity_poly.entity_id
_entity_poly.type
_entity_poly.pdbx_seq_one_letter_code
_entity_poly.pdbx_strand_id
1 'polypeptide(L)'
;MASESERRTARNHPKAAKKHFFIALLIAVTIMSGCSETTVSAVDYVRSHATDVDQVTSAVAKVQDATSDGLEDARLDPSAAATLSRTLYQAQQTFEAVNHTFLSAPKPKDLDTPGLEMWSATDKMIDAMKAGRAYLDDGKPSELVGYRDKWATGLAWWNQAVVPIWTAAGASTQPTISGVPPAPPVT
;
A
#
# COMPACT_ATOMS: atom_id res chain seq x y z
N MET A 1 -4.68 69.39 11.96
CA MET A 1 -3.93 69.60 10.71
C MET A 1 -2.61 70.29 11.03
N ALA A 2 -1.50 69.57 10.88
CA ALA A 2 -0.15 70.08 10.59
C ALA A 2 0.69 68.86 10.15
N SER A 3 1.27 68.99 8.97
CA SER A 3 2.06 67.98 8.26
C SER A 3 3.52 68.04 8.70
N GLU A 4 4.16 66.86 8.73
CA GLU A 4 5.46 66.58 8.10
C GLU A 4 6.47 67.75 8.03
N SER A 5 7.34 67.86 9.04
CA SER A 5 8.74 68.27 8.88
C SER A 5 9.44 68.20 10.25
N GLU A 6 10.72 67.85 10.24
CA GLU A 6 11.69 68.14 11.32
C GLU A 6 11.60 67.35 12.63
N ARG A 7 12.40 66.28 12.67
CA ARG A 7 13.51 66.06 13.64
C ARG A 7 14.07 64.67 13.34
N ARG A 8 14.84 64.49 12.27
CA ARG A 8 16.31 64.64 12.27
C ARG A 8 16.95 64.36 13.65
N THR A 9 17.98 63.51 13.58
CA THR A 9 19.08 63.28 14.54
C THR A 9 18.69 62.52 15.82
N ALA A 10 19.36 61.45 16.24
CA ALA A 10 20.72 61.02 15.99
C ALA A 10 20.94 59.54 16.40
N ARG A 11 21.88 58.91 15.69
CA ARG A 11 22.97 58.07 16.22
C ARG A 11 22.66 56.72 16.88
N ASN A 12 23.19 55.68 16.23
CA ASN A 12 24.15 54.66 16.73
C ASN A 12 23.81 53.34 16.05
N HIS A 13 24.65 52.53 15.43
CA HIS A 13 26.05 52.52 15.02
C HIS A 13 26.10 51.39 13.94
N PRO A 14 27.10 51.36 13.05
CA PRO A 14 27.21 50.34 12.01
C PRO A 14 27.80 49.05 12.59
N LYS A 15 27.47 47.88 12.02
CA LYS A 15 28.39 46.72 11.95
C LYS A 15 27.92 45.62 11.00
N ALA A 16 28.91 45.13 10.26
CA ALA A 16 29.01 43.81 9.63
C ALA A 16 28.21 43.54 8.35
N ALA A 17 28.90 43.85 7.25
CA ALA A 17 28.94 43.13 5.99
C ALA A 17 28.42 41.67 6.03
N LYS A 18 27.56 41.34 5.08
CA LYS A 18 27.53 40.03 4.44
C LYS A 18 27.20 40.17 2.97
N LYS A 19 28.25 40.15 2.15
CA LYS A 19 28.16 39.82 0.72
C LYS A 19 27.84 38.33 0.65
N HIS A 20 26.64 37.98 0.19
CA HIS A 20 26.41 36.67 -0.40
C HIS A 20 25.85 36.87 -1.79
N PHE A 21 26.79 36.70 -2.71
CA PHE A 21 26.66 36.40 -4.12
C PHE A 21 25.41 35.54 -4.39
N PHE A 22 24.46 36.07 -5.15
CA PHE A 22 23.36 35.29 -5.70
C PHE A 22 23.95 34.29 -6.69
N ILE A 23 24.17 33.05 -6.24
CA ILE A 23 24.41 31.93 -7.14
C ILE A 23 23.06 31.63 -7.78
N ALA A 24 22.92 31.99 -9.05
CA ALA A 24 21.84 31.53 -9.90
C ALA A 24 21.82 29.99 -9.86
N LEU A 25 20.79 29.43 -9.23
CA LEU A 25 20.51 28.01 -9.27
C LEU A 25 20.06 27.67 -10.71
N LEU A 26 20.99 27.17 -11.52
CA LEU A 26 20.64 26.44 -12.73
C LEU A 26 19.93 25.17 -12.28
N ILE A 27 18.59 25.19 -12.25
CA ILE A 27 17.80 23.97 -12.28
C ILE A 27 18.00 23.39 -13.67
N ALA A 28 19.05 22.59 -13.81
CA ALA A 28 19.17 21.68 -14.93
C ALA A 28 17.99 20.70 -14.81
N VAL A 29 16.94 20.95 -15.58
CA VAL A 29 15.89 19.98 -15.84
C VAL A 29 16.52 18.93 -16.75
N THR A 30 17.23 17.98 -16.15
CA THR A 30 17.58 16.74 -16.80
C THR A 30 16.29 15.94 -16.94
N ILE A 31 15.62 16.12 -18.08
CA ILE A 31 14.68 15.14 -18.61
C ILE A 31 15.50 13.90 -18.90
N MET A 32 15.64 13.02 -17.89
CA MET A 32 16.05 11.64 -18.15
C MET A 32 14.84 10.90 -18.69
N SER A 33 14.62 11.03 -20.00
CA SER A 33 13.93 10.01 -20.78
C SER A 33 14.77 8.74 -20.71
N GLY A 34 14.51 7.93 -19.70
CA GLY A 34 15.24 6.71 -19.37
C GLY A 34 14.92 6.29 -17.95
N CYS A 35 13.67 5.91 -17.66
CA CYS A 35 13.39 5.08 -16.49
C CYS A 35 14.11 3.75 -16.71
N SER A 36 15.39 3.66 -16.33
CA SER A 36 15.89 2.36 -15.89
C SER A 36 15.00 1.99 -14.72
N GLU A 37 14.18 0.94 -14.85
CA GLU A 37 13.51 0.36 -13.68
C GLU A 37 14.62 0.14 -12.64
N THR A 38 14.59 0.93 -11.56
CA THR A 38 15.53 0.73 -10.46
C THR A 38 15.18 -0.62 -9.89
N THR A 39 16.15 -1.53 -9.94
CA THR A 39 15.98 -2.87 -9.40
C THR A 39 16.86 -3.07 -8.17
N VAL A 40 16.46 -3.97 -7.28
CA VAL A 40 17.15 -4.28 -6.02
C VAL A 40 17.35 -5.78 -5.88
N SER A 41 18.25 -6.21 -4.99
CA SER A 41 18.38 -7.64 -4.66
C SER A 41 17.13 -8.15 -3.95
N ALA A 42 16.83 -9.45 -4.06
CA ALA A 42 15.72 -10.05 -3.31
C ALA A 42 15.88 -9.88 -1.79
N VAL A 43 17.11 -9.96 -1.27
CA VAL A 43 17.43 -9.77 0.16
C VAL A 43 17.09 -8.36 0.63
N ASP A 44 17.47 -7.33 -0.14
CA ASP A 44 17.18 -5.95 0.24
C ASP A 44 15.70 -5.61 0.09
N TYR A 45 15.02 -6.21 -0.91
CA TYR A 45 13.58 -6.11 -1.07
C TYR A 45 12.85 -6.67 0.15
N VAL A 46 13.16 -7.91 0.55
CA VAL A 46 12.58 -8.56 1.73
C VAL A 46 12.86 -7.75 2.99
N ARG A 47 14.10 -7.27 3.19
CA ARG A 47 14.44 -6.44 4.37
C ARG A 47 13.60 -5.17 4.43
N SER A 48 13.35 -4.53 3.28
CA SER A 48 12.61 -3.26 3.22
C SER A 48 11.09 -3.45 3.40
N HIS A 49 10.56 -4.62 3.02
CA HIS A 49 9.13 -4.88 2.93
C HIS A 49 8.59 -5.95 3.89
N ALA A 50 9.42 -6.49 4.79
CA ALA A 50 8.99 -7.49 5.77
C ALA A 50 7.79 -7.01 6.61
N THR A 51 7.84 -5.77 7.10
CA THR A 51 6.73 -5.18 7.86
C THR A 51 5.46 -5.03 7.02
N ASP A 52 5.56 -4.66 5.74
CA ASP A 52 4.41 -4.51 4.85
C ASP A 52 3.71 -5.86 4.61
N VAL A 53 4.52 -6.90 4.39
CA VAL A 53 4.07 -8.29 4.23
C VAL A 53 3.43 -8.83 5.53
N ASP A 54 4.01 -8.53 6.68
CA ASP A 54 3.44 -8.89 7.99
C ASP A 54 2.09 -8.20 8.24
N GLN A 55 1.94 -6.94 7.80
CA GLN A 55 0.68 -6.23 7.87
C GLN A 55 -0.40 -6.86 6.99
N VAL A 56 -0.05 -7.28 5.76
CA VAL A 56 -0.99 -7.97 4.86
C VAL A 56 -1.42 -9.31 5.46
N THR A 57 -0.48 -10.16 5.89
CA THR A 57 -0.80 -11.47 6.47
C THR A 57 -1.63 -11.35 7.75
N SER A 58 -1.32 -10.38 8.61
CA SER A 58 -2.11 -10.08 9.81
C SER A 58 -3.52 -9.59 9.49
N ALA A 59 -3.68 -8.73 8.49
CA ALA A 59 -4.98 -8.25 8.04
C ALA A 59 -5.81 -9.38 7.43
N VAL A 60 -5.18 -10.28 6.66
CA VAL A 60 -5.82 -11.48 6.12
C VAL A 60 -6.34 -12.38 7.24
N ALA A 61 -5.53 -12.67 8.26
CA ALA A 61 -5.96 -13.49 9.39
C ALA A 61 -7.19 -12.89 10.10
N LYS A 62 -7.18 -11.57 10.36
CA LYS A 62 -8.33 -10.89 10.97
C LYS A 62 -9.60 -10.97 10.13
N VAL A 63 -9.47 -10.86 8.80
CA VAL A 63 -10.62 -11.02 7.90
C VAL A 63 -11.12 -12.45 7.96
N GLN A 64 -10.24 -13.45 7.83
CA GLN A 64 -10.62 -14.87 7.87
C GLN A 64 -11.34 -15.23 9.17
N ASP A 65 -10.82 -14.77 10.31
CA ASP A 65 -11.44 -14.96 11.63
C ASP A 65 -12.82 -14.29 11.69
N ALA A 66 -12.93 -13.04 11.25
CA ALA A 66 -14.18 -12.28 11.31
C ALA A 66 -15.25 -12.80 10.33
N THR A 67 -14.84 -13.49 9.27
CA THR A 67 -15.75 -14.08 8.27
C THR A 67 -15.95 -15.58 8.45
N SER A 68 -15.48 -16.16 9.55
CA SER A 68 -15.57 -17.60 9.82
C SER A 68 -17.03 -18.10 9.85
N ASP A 69 -17.94 -17.29 10.38
CA ASP A 69 -19.38 -17.52 10.36
C ASP A 69 -20.06 -17.06 9.04
N GLY A 70 -19.29 -16.54 8.09
CA GLY A 70 -19.78 -16.07 6.79
C GLY A 70 -20.38 -14.66 6.78
N LEU A 71 -20.37 -14.02 5.61
CA LEU A 71 -20.96 -12.69 5.42
C LEU A 71 -22.49 -12.75 5.47
N GLU A 72 -23.07 -13.86 5.01
CA GLU A 72 -24.53 -14.05 4.97
C GLU A 72 -25.16 -14.05 6.35
N ASP A 73 -24.59 -14.79 7.29
CA ASP A 73 -25.10 -14.89 8.65
C ASP A 73 -24.90 -13.58 9.41
N ALA A 74 -23.72 -12.95 9.27
CA ALA A 74 -23.43 -11.65 9.88
C ALA A 74 -24.43 -10.57 9.44
N ARG A 75 -24.94 -10.63 8.21
CA ARG A 75 -25.91 -9.66 7.70
C ARG A 75 -27.26 -9.69 8.41
N LEU A 76 -27.66 -10.85 8.94
CA LEU A 76 -28.96 -11.01 9.61
C LEU A 76 -29.00 -10.31 10.98
N ASP A 77 -27.84 -9.95 11.53
CA ASP A 77 -27.69 -9.19 12.77
C ASP A 77 -27.00 -7.83 12.50
N PRO A 78 -27.69 -6.69 12.70
CA PRO A 78 -27.10 -5.36 12.48
C PRO A 78 -25.79 -5.10 13.25
N SER A 79 -25.65 -5.67 14.45
CA SER A 79 -24.45 -5.51 15.27
C SER A 79 -23.28 -6.31 14.71
N ALA A 80 -23.55 -7.54 14.28
CA ALA A 80 -22.56 -8.39 13.61
C ALA A 80 -22.14 -7.78 12.27
N ALA A 81 -23.10 -7.33 11.44
CA ALA A 81 -22.85 -6.66 10.18
C ALA A 81 -21.99 -5.39 10.36
N ALA A 82 -22.29 -4.54 11.34
CA ALA A 82 -21.52 -3.33 11.60
C ALA A 82 -20.09 -3.64 12.07
N THR A 83 -19.93 -4.66 12.92
CA THR A 83 -18.62 -5.11 13.40
C THR A 83 -17.78 -5.65 12.25
N LEU A 84 -18.36 -6.53 11.43
CA LEU A 84 -17.68 -7.09 10.26
C LEU A 84 -17.35 -6.02 9.23
N SER A 85 -18.27 -5.10 8.94
CA SER A 85 -18.03 -3.99 8.01
C SER A 85 -16.84 -3.12 8.45
N ARG A 86 -16.70 -2.86 9.76
CA ARG A 86 -15.53 -2.16 10.32
C ARG A 86 -14.23 -2.96 10.11
N THR A 87 -14.24 -4.27 10.36
CA THR A 87 -13.06 -5.13 10.14
C THR A 87 -12.64 -5.12 8.67
N LEU A 88 -13.59 -5.27 7.74
CA LEU A 88 -13.33 -5.21 6.30
C LEU A 88 -12.81 -3.82 5.87
N TYR A 89 -13.31 -2.74 6.48
CA TYR A 89 -12.82 -1.39 6.22
C TYR A 89 -11.37 -1.19 6.69
N GLN A 90 -11.04 -1.66 7.90
CA GLN A 90 -9.68 -1.60 8.42
C GLN A 90 -8.70 -2.42 7.57
N ALA A 91 -9.10 -3.63 7.17
CA ALA A 91 -8.29 -4.47 6.28
C ALA A 91 -8.08 -3.79 4.92
N GLN A 92 -9.12 -3.19 4.34
CA GLN A 92 -8.98 -2.42 3.10
C GLN A 92 -7.93 -1.31 3.23
N GLN A 93 -8.00 -0.51 4.30
CA GLN A 93 -7.05 0.59 4.51
C GLN A 93 -5.61 0.09 4.59
N THR A 94 -5.38 -1.04 5.26
CA THR A 94 -4.07 -1.70 5.29
C THR A 94 -3.63 -2.15 3.90
N PHE A 95 -4.50 -2.82 3.15
CA PHE A 95 -4.16 -3.28 1.81
C PHE A 95 -3.90 -2.10 0.85
N GLU A 96 -4.68 -1.02 0.93
CA GLU A 96 -4.49 0.22 0.13
C GLU A 96 -3.14 0.88 0.43
N ALA A 97 -2.76 0.98 1.71
CA ALA A 97 -1.47 1.54 2.10
C ALA A 97 -0.31 0.70 1.57
N VAL A 98 -0.36 -0.62 1.76
CA VAL A 98 0.69 -1.54 1.31
C VAL A 98 0.74 -1.66 -0.22
N ASN A 99 -0.41 -1.63 -0.90
CA ASN A 99 -0.50 -1.59 -2.36
C ASN A 99 0.27 -0.40 -2.93
N HIS A 100 0.06 0.80 -2.37
CA HIS A 100 0.79 2.00 -2.80
C HIS A 100 2.30 1.84 -2.61
N THR A 101 2.75 1.27 -1.48
CA THR A 101 4.16 0.97 -1.23
C THR A 101 4.73 0.06 -2.32
N PHE A 102 4.06 -1.04 -2.64
CA PHE A 102 4.53 -2.00 -3.64
C PHE A 102 4.51 -1.45 -5.07
N LEU A 103 3.51 -0.63 -5.44
CA LEU A 103 3.46 0.04 -6.74
C LEU A 103 4.66 0.97 -6.98
N SER A 104 5.21 1.54 -5.91
CA SER A 104 6.33 2.48 -5.98
C SER A 104 7.69 1.83 -5.68
N ALA A 105 7.70 0.55 -5.31
CA ALA A 105 8.90 -0.15 -4.89
C ALA A 105 9.78 -0.53 -6.10
N PRO A 106 11.12 -0.43 -5.98
CA PRO A 106 12.05 -1.04 -6.92
C PRO A 106 11.78 -2.53 -7.10
N LYS A 107 11.77 -3.03 -8.34
CA LYS A 107 11.53 -4.46 -8.60
C LYS A 107 12.73 -5.32 -8.16
N PRO A 108 12.52 -6.51 -7.61
CA PRO A 108 13.62 -7.45 -7.34
C PRO A 108 14.21 -7.98 -8.67
N LYS A 109 15.53 -7.80 -8.87
CA LYS A 109 16.22 -8.08 -10.14
C LYS A 109 16.47 -9.56 -10.44
N ASP A 110 16.47 -10.40 -9.40
CA ASP A 110 16.90 -11.80 -9.45
C ASP A 110 15.72 -12.79 -9.63
N LEU A 111 14.58 -12.31 -10.11
CA LEU A 111 13.41 -13.15 -10.40
C LEU A 111 13.34 -13.45 -11.91
N ASP A 112 13.70 -14.67 -12.30
CA ASP A 112 13.65 -15.15 -13.69
C ASP A 112 12.23 -15.31 -14.26
N THR A 113 11.19 -14.99 -13.48
CA THR A 113 9.80 -15.18 -13.88
C THR A 113 9.14 -13.82 -14.09
N PRO A 114 8.48 -13.55 -15.24
CA PRO A 114 7.50 -12.47 -15.34
C PRO A 114 6.37 -12.81 -14.37
N GLY A 115 6.55 -12.36 -13.13
CA GLY A 115 5.74 -12.75 -11.99
C GLY A 115 4.58 -11.80 -11.80
N LEU A 116 3.47 -12.36 -11.35
CA LEU A 116 2.44 -11.61 -10.65
C LEU A 116 3.08 -10.77 -9.53
N GLU A 117 2.72 -9.49 -9.46
CA GLU A 117 3.28 -8.57 -8.49
C GLU A 117 2.43 -8.51 -7.21
N MET A 118 3.07 -8.28 -6.05
CA MET A 118 2.35 -8.23 -4.77
C MET A 118 1.28 -7.14 -4.72
N TRP A 119 1.47 -6.03 -5.45
CA TRP A 119 0.44 -5.00 -5.54
C TRP A 119 -0.83 -5.52 -6.25
N SER A 120 -0.71 -6.38 -7.27
CA SER A 120 -1.88 -6.93 -7.96
C SER A 120 -2.69 -7.85 -7.05
N ALA A 121 -2.01 -8.57 -6.15
CA ALA A 121 -2.67 -9.38 -5.13
C ALA A 121 -3.42 -8.50 -4.10
N THR A 122 -2.77 -7.43 -3.60
CA THR A 122 -3.43 -6.53 -2.65
C THR A 122 -4.58 -5.75 -3.28
N ASP A 123 -4.51 -5.42 -4.57
CA ASP A 123 -5.63 -4.83 -5.33
C ASP A 123 -6.87 -5.74 -5.33
N LYS A 124 -6.69 -7.04 -5.58
CA LYS A 124 -7.80 -8.02 -5.48
C LYS A 124 -8.36 -8.13 -4.06
N MET A 125 -7.51 -8.06 -3.03
CA MET A 125 -7.98 -8.05 -1.64
C MET A 125 -8.77 -6.78 -1.31
N ILE A 126 -8.34 -5.60 -1.78
CA ILE A 126 -9.07 -4.33 -1.64
C ILE A 126 -10.45 -4.44 -2.27
N ASP A 127 -10.49 -4.93 -3.51
CA ASP A 127 -11.72 -5.15 -4.26
C ASP A 127 -12.67 -6.14 -3.56
N ALA A 128 -12.13 -7.17 -2.92
CA ALA A 128 -12.90 -8.07 -2.08
C ALA A 128 -13.50 -7.33 -0.88
N MET A 129 -12.71 -6.54 -0.14
CA MET A 129 -13.22 -5.81 1.03
C MET A 129 -14.36 -4.84 0.66
N LYS A 130 -14.24 -4.16 -0.49
CA LYS A 130 -15.30 -3.29 -1.03
C LYS A 130 -16.58 -4.08 -1.30
N ALA A 131 -16.49 -5.20 -2.02
CA ALA A 131 -17.63 -6.05 -2.33
C ALA A 131 -18.27 -6.65 -1.06
N GLY A 132 -17.46 -7.08 -0.09
CA GLY A 132 -17.95 -7.63 1.17
C GLY A 132 -18.75 -6.60 1.97
N ARG A 133 -18.28 -5.35 2.07
CA ARG A 133 -19.05 -4.28 2.71
C ARG A 133 -20.31 -3.91 1.93
N ALA A 134 -20.23 -3.83 0.60
CA ALA A 134 -21.39 -3.59 -0.24
C ALA A 134 -22.47 -4.66 -0.02
N TYR A 135 -22.08 -5.94 0.10
CA TYR A 135 -22.99 -7.03 0.43
C TYR A 135 -23.63 -6.89 1.82
N LEU A 136 -22.87 -6.49 2.84
CA LEU A 136 -23.43 -6.25 4.18
C LEU A 136 -24.47 -5.12 4.16
N ASP A 137 -24.25 -4.10 3.33
CA ASP A 137 -25.14 -2.94 3.21
C ASP A 137 -26.40 -3.25 2.39
N ASP A 138 -26.27 -3.85 1.20
CA ASP A 138 -27.37 -3.97 0.23
C ASP A 138 -27.85 -5.41 -0.01
N GLY A 139 -27.03 -6.41 0.33
CA GLY A 139 -27.38 -7.80 0.23
C GLY A 139 -27.39 -8.47 -1.12
N LYS A 140 -26.89 -7.79 -2.15
CA LYS A 140 -27.00 -8.31 -3.50
C LYS A 140 -26.13 -9.55 -3.63
N PRO A 141 -26.68 -10.68 -4.13
CA PRO A 141 -25.89 -11.90 -4.32
C PRO A 141 -24.64 -11.69 -5.19
N SER A 142 -24.67 -10.75 -6.14
CA SER A 142 -23.51 -10.40 -6.96
C SER A 142 -22.33 -9.84 -6.15
N GLU A 143 -22.59 -9.11 -5.07
CA GLU A 143 -21.53 -8.56 -4.21
C GLU A 143 -20.91 -9.66 -3.35
N LEU A 144 -21.70 -10.62 -2.88
CA LEU A 144 -21.20 -11.80 -2.18
C LEU A 144 -20.31 -12.68 -3.08
N VAL A 145 -20.76 -12.93 -4.32
CA VAL A 145 -19.96 -13.63 -5.33
C VAL A 145 -18.68 -12.85 -5.60
N GLY A 146 -18.79 -11.54 -5.81
CA GLY A 146 -17.65 -10.65 -6.01
C GLY A 146 -16.65 -10.73 -4.86
N TYR A 147 -17.10 -10.67 -3.61
CA TYR A 147 -16.25 -10.84 -2.42
C TYR A 147 -15.49 -12.16 -2.47
N ARG A 148 -16.21 -13.29 -2.66
CA ARG A 148 -15.62 -14.63 -2.64
C ARG A 148 -14.56 -14.81 -3.74
N ASP A 149 -14.88 -14.42 -4.96
CA ASP A 149 -14.01 -14.60 -6.12
C ASP A 149 -12.75 -13.74 -6.00
N LYS A 150 -12.91 -12.46 -5.65
CA LYS A 150 -11.79 -11.53 -5.48
C LYS A 150 -10.93 -11.89 -4.27
N TRP A 151 -11.55 -12.34 -3.18
CA TRP A 151 -10.82 -12.80 -1.99
C TRP A 151 -9.96 -14.02 -2.33
N ALA A 152 -10.57 -15.09 -2.85
CA ALA A 152 -9.85 -16.31 -3.23
C ALA A 152 -8.72 -16.01 -4.22
N THR A 153 -8.99 -15.20 -5.24
CA THR A 153 -7.98 -14.76 -6.22
C THR A 153 -6.84 -14.00 -5.54
N GLY A 154 -7.15 -13.00 -4.71
CA GLY A 154 -6.15 -12.19 -4.02
C GLY A 154 -5.24 -13.01 -3.10
N LEU A 155 -5.79 -13.95 -2.34
CA LEU A 155 -5.00 -14.84 -1.49
C LEU A 155 -4.06 -15.73 -2.30
N ALA A 156 -4.54 -16.28 -3.41
CA ALA A 156 -3.76 -17.18 -4.26
C ALA A 156 -2.65 -16.43 -5.00
N TRP A 157 -2.97 -15.24 -5.48
CA TRP A 157 -2.06 -14.30 -6.08
C TRP A 157 -0.97 -13.84 -5.11
N TRP A 158 -1.32 -13.58 -3.84
CA TRP A 158 -0.34 -13.24 -2.82
C TRP A 158 0.74 -14.31 -2.67
N ASN A 159 0.33 -15.58 -2.49
CA ASN A 159 1.27 -16.68 -2.35
C ASN A 159 2.17 -16.84 -3.57
N GLN A 160 1.62 -16.69 -4.78
CA GLN A 160 2.39 -16.75 -6.02
C GLN A 160 3.41 -15.61 -6.16
N ALA A 161 3.07 -14.40 -5.69
CA ALA A 161 3.95 -13.24 -5.76
C ALA A 161 5.05 -13.26 -4.68
N VAL A 162 4.69 -13.59 -3.43
CA VAL A 162 5.59 -13.40 -2.28
C VAL A 162 6.61 -14.55 -2.12
N VAL A 163 6.22 -15.78 -2.43
CA VAL A 163 7.06 -16.98 -2.21
C VAL A 163 8.36 -16.94 -3.03
N PRO A 164 8.36 -16.62 -4.34
CA PRO A 164 9.60 -16.56 -5.11
C PRO A 164 10.58 -15.53 -4.56
N ILE A 165 10.09 -14.37 -4.14
CA ILE A 165 10.91 -13.28 -3.57
C ILE A 165 11.56 -13.71 -2.26
N TRP A 166 10.78 -14.27 -1.33
CA TRP A 166 11.30 -14.73 -0.04
C TRP A 166 12.26 -15.92 -0.20
N THR A 167 11.98 -16.80 -1.16
CA THR A 167 12.86 -17.95 -1.47
C THR A 167 14.19 -17.48 -2.05
N ALA A 168 14.17 -16.55 -3.01
CA ALA A 168 15.39 -15.97 -3.59
C ALA A 168 16.23 -15.20 -2.57
N ALA A 169 15.58 -14.60 -1.56
CA ALA A 169 16.26 -13.95 -0.44
C ALA A 169 16.87 -14.94 0.58
N GLY A 170 16.66 -16.26 0.43
CA GLY A 170 17.13 -17.27 1.36
C GLY A 170 16.40 -17.27 2.71
N ALA A 171 15.17 -16.74 2.76
CA ALA A 171 14.38 -16.73 3.98
C ALA A 171 13.94 -18.16 4.37
N SER A 172 14.14 -18.53 5.63
CA SER A 172 13.78 -19.86 6.16
C SER A 172 12.26 -20.08 6.29
N THR A 173 11.48 -19.00 6.31
CA THR A 173 10.02 -19.03 6.38
C THR A 173 9.42 -18.10 5.33
N GLN A 174 8.50 -18.61 4.53
CA GLN A 174 7.76 -17.82 3.55
C GLN A 174 6.43 -17.33 4.15
N PRO A 175 6.05 -16.06 3.92
CA PRO A 175 4.84 -15.43 4.48
C PRO A 175 3.58 -15.85 3.69
N THR A 176 3.36 -17.16 3.63
CA THR A 176 2.25 -17.78 2.92
C THR A 176 0.96 -17.72 3.72
N ILE A 177 -0.15 -17.52 3.02
CA ILE A 177 -1.49 -17.62 3.56
C ILE A 177 -1.95 -19.07 3.39
N SER A 178 -2.50 -19.66 4.46
CA SER A 178 -2.98 -21.05 4.46
C SER A 178 -4.41 -21.18 3.93
N GLY A 179 -4.78 -22.38 3.48
CA GLY A 179 -6.15 -22.69 3.04
C GLY A 179 -6.56 -22.06 1.70
N VAL A 180 -5.58 -21.69 0.88
CA VAL A 180 -5.79 -20.94 -0.36
C VAL A 180 -5.95 -21.89 -1.56
N PRO A 181 -7.01 -21.74 -2.38
CA PRO A 181 -7.17 -22.52 -3.60
C PRO A 181 -6.07 -22.18 -4.64
N PRO A 182 -5.80 -23.06 -5.62
CA PRO A 182 -4.83 -22.76 -6.68
C PRO A 182 -5.22 -21.49 -7.43
N ALA A 183 -4.24 -20.63 -7.70
CA ALA A 183 -4.53 -19.32 -8.25
C ALA A 183 -5.01 -19.41 -9.70
N PRO A 184 -6.01 -18.60 -10.09
CA PRO A 184 -6.37 -18.47 -11.49
C PRO A 184 -5.22 -17.82 -12.28
N PRO A 185 -5.12 -18.10 -13.60
CA PRO A 185 -4.14 -17.45 -14.45
C PRO A 185 -4.33 -15.93 -14.43
N VAL A 186 -3.22 -15.21 -14.48
CA VAL A 186 -3.22 -13.73 -14.63
C VAL A 186 -3.64 -13.43 -16.06
N THR A 187 -4.81 -12.81 -16.24
CA THR A 187 -5.30 -12.32 -17.54
C THR A 187 -4.83 -10.91 -17.82
#